data_AF-A0A2K9YV66-F1
#
_entry.id   AF-A0A2K9YV66-F1
#
_cell.length_a   1.000
_cell.length_b   1.000
_cell.length_c   1.000
_cell.angle_alpha   90.00
_cell.angle_beta   90.00
_cell.angle_gamma   90.00
#
_symmetry.space_group_name_H-M   'P 1'
#
loop_
_entity.id
_entity.type
_entity.pdbx_description
1 polymer ?
#
loop_
_entity_poly.entity_id
_entity_poly.type
_entity_poly.pdbx_seq_one_letter_code
_entity_poly.pdbx_strand_id
1 'polypeptide(L)'
;PWPSDTVPSGYALMQGQTFDKSAYPKLAAAYPSGVIPDMRGWTIKGKPGSGRAVLSQEQDGIKSHTHSASASSTDLGTKTTSSFDYGTKTTSSFDYGTKTTNSAGNHSHNIPVGHTGAGNGVSAGFNAALGTGTTSSAGGHAHNVYIGAHNHTIGIGAHAHSVIIGPHGHTITVNATGNEENTVKNIAFNYIVRLA
;
A
#
# COMPACT_ATOMS: atom_id res chain seq x y z
N PRO A 1 49.27 26.15 36.89
CA PRO A 1 48.08 26.90 36.41
C PRO A 1 47.98 28.20 37.22
N TRP A 2 47.72 29.32 36.55
CA TRP A 2 47.73 30.65 37.15
C TRP A 2 46.35 31.31 37.02
N PRO A 3 45.73 31.78 38.11
CA PRO A 3 44.34 32.24 38.12
C PRO A 3 44.14 33.71 37.70
N SER A 4 45.16 34.37 37.13
CA SER A 4 45.13 35.79 36.77
C SER A 4 45.75 36.03 35.40
N ASP A 5 45.34 37.09 34.71
CA ASP A 5 45.96 37.52 33.44
C ASP A 5 47.27 38.30 33.65
N THR A 6 47.53 38.76 34.88
CA THR A 6 48.81 39.38 35.22
C THR A 6 49.84 38.31 35.56
N VAL A 7 50.80 38.10 34.68
CA VAL A 7 51.86 37.10 34.86
C VAL A 7 52.89 37.59 35.89
N PRO A 8 53.26 36.77 36.90
CA PRO A 8 54.29 37.15 37.86
C PRO A 8 55.67 37.32 37.22
N SER A 9 56.50 38.17 37.82
CA SER A 9 57.90 38.31 37.40
C SER A 9 58.64 36.96 37.42
N GLY A 10 59.47 36.71 36.41
CA GLY A 10 60.20 35.46 36.23
C GLY A 10 59.41 34.32 35.56
N TYR A 11 58.17 34.56 35.16
CA TYR A 11 57.32 33.62 34.44
C TYR A 11 56.91 34.16 33.06
N ALA A 12 56.56 33.25 32.16
CA ALA A 12 55.96 33.58 30.86
C ALA A 12 54.71 32.72 30.62
N LEU A 13 53.74 33.26 29.87
CA LEU A 13 52.62 32.46 29.34
C LEU A 13 53.15 31.40 28.36
N MET A 14 52.48 30.26 28.29
CA MET A 14 52.84 29.17 27.37
C MET A 14 52.04 29.29 26.07
N GLN A 15 52.60 29.96 25.06
CA GLN A 15 51.89 30.39 23.83
C GLN A 15 52.59 29.98 22.52
N GLY A 16 53.51 29.00 22.55
CA GLY A 16 54.20 28.56 21.34
C GLY A 16 55.44 29.39 20.97
N GLN A 17 55.87 30.31 21.84
CA GLN A 17 56.97 31.22 21.55
C GLN A 17 58.36 30.56 21.66
N THR A 18 59.32 31.08 20.89
CA THR A 18 60.73 30.72 21.00
C THR A 18 61.40 31.43 22.19
N PHE A 19 62.51 30.88 22.68
CA PHE A 19 63.35 31.51 23.70
C PHE A 19 64.85 31.28 23.45
N ASP A 20 65.69 32.15 24.01
CA ASP A 20 67.15 31.99 23.96
C ASP A 20 67.60 30.92 24.96
N LYS A 21 68.10 29.80 24.43
CA LYS A 21 68.59 28.66 25.21
C LYS A 21 69.82 28.98 26.05
N SER A 22 70.64 29.95 25.63
CA SER A 22 71.84 30.37 26.36
C SER A 22 71.48 31.20 27.58
N ALA A 23 70.49 32.09 27.43
CA ALA A 23 69.97 32.90 28.53
C ALA A 23 69.20 32.06 29.57
N TYR A 24 68.50 31.01 29.11
CA TYR A 24 67.65 30.16 29.96
C TYR A 24 68.04 28.67 29.90
N PRO A 25 69.22 28.28 30.43
CA PRO A 25 69.74 26.92 30.26
C PRO A 25 68.88 25.85 30.95
N LYS A 26 68.25 26.16 32.10
CA LYS A 26 67.33 25.22 32.77
C LYS A 26 66.04 25.03 31.97
N LEU A 27 65.52 26.09 31.33
CA LEU A 27 64.36 25.99 30.46
C LEU A 27 64.71 25.19 29.19
N ALA A 28 65.91 25.37 28.64
CA ALA A 28 66.42 24.60 27.52
C ALA A 28 66.56 23.10 27.84
N ALA A 29 66.87 22.74 29.09
CA ALA A 29 66.87 21.34 29.52
C ALA A 29 65.46 20.72 29.49
N ALA A 30 64.42 21.50 29.80
CA ALA A 30 63.02 21.06 29.72
C ALA A 30 62.46 21.08 28.29
N TYR A 31 62.84 22.08 27.50
CA TYR A 31 62.39 22.28 26.12
C TYR A 31 63.60 22.45 25.17
N PRO A 32 64.27 21.35 24.75
CA PRO A 32 65.50 21.41 23.94
C PRO A 32 65.31 22.06 22.56
N SER A 33 64.09 22.09 22.05
CA SER A 33 63.72 22.80 20.82
C SER A 33 63.93 24.31 20.91
N GLY A 34 64.00 24.89 22.12
CA GLY A 34 63.98 26.33 22.30
C GLY A 34 62.58 26.94 22.09
N VAL A 35 61.52 26.12 22.16
CA VAL A 35 60.12 26.54 21.99
C VAL A 35 59.30 26.11 23.20
N ILE A 36 58.59 27.05 23.81
CA ILE A 36 57.61 26.77 24.86
C ILE A 36 56.33 26.29 24.17
N PRO A 37 55.72 25.16 24.59
CA PRO A 37 54.46 24.69 23.99
C PRO A 37 53.34 25.74 24.08
N ASP A 38 52.45 25.79 23.09
CA ASP A 38 51.19 26.52 23.21
C ASP A 38 50.20 25.68 24.00
N MET A 39 49.76 26.20 25.14
CA MET A 39 48.85 25.51 26.06
C MET A 39 47.44 26.12 26.08
N ARG A 40 47.15 27.12 25.23
CA ARG A 40 45.81 27.72 25.13
C ARG A 40 44.83 26.68 24.58
N GLY A 41 43.70 26.48 25.27
CA GLY A 41 42.71 25.45 24.92
C GLY A 41 43.12 24.00 25.22
N TRP A 42 44.37 23.75 25.64
CA TRP A 42 44.87 22.40 25.87
C TRP A 42 44.70 21.96 27.32
N THR A 43 44.26 20.71 27.50
CA THR A 43 44.29 20.02 28.81
C THR A 43 45.48 19.08 28.89
N ILE A 44 46.20 19.10 30.02
CA ILE A 44 47.33 18.19 30.25
C ILE A 44 46.83 16.76 30.47
N LYS A 45 47.31 15.83 29.63
CA LYS A 45 47.13 14.39 29.77
C LYS A 45 48.47 13.72 30.00
N GLY A 46 48.55 12.83 30.98
CA GLY A 46 49.75 12.03 31.21
C GLY A 46 50.12 11.23 29.96
N LYS A 47 51.42 11.21 29.61
CA LYS A 47 51.89 10.44 28.45
C LYS A 47 51.56 8.96 28.68
N PRO A 48 50.85 8.29 27.75
CA PRO A 48 50.60 6.85 27.85
C PRO A 48 51.92 6.06 27.74
N GLY A 49 51.94 4.84 28.26
CA GLY A 49 53.11 3.96 28.22
C GLY A 49 53.63 3.68 26.80
N SER A 50 52.76 3.79 25.78
CA SER A 50 53.11 3.62 24.37
C SER A 50 52.18 4.45 23.47
N GLY A 51 52.51 4.55 22.17
CA GLY A 51 51.65 5.15 21.15
C GLY A 51 51.67 6.68 21.05
N ARG A 52 52.39 7.39 21.95
CA ARG A 52 52.54 8.86 21.88
C ARG A 52 53.94 9.35 22.30
N ALA A 53 54.40 10.40 21.62
CA ALA A 53 55.57 11.17 22.03
C ALA A 53 55.23 12.20 23.12
N VAL A 54 56.23 12.62 23.90
CA VAL A 54 56.08 13.74 24.85
C VAL A 54 55.80 15.02 24.05
N LEU A 55 54.89 15.87 24.53
CA LEU A 55 54.39 17.08 23.87
C LEU A 55 53.64 16.86 22.53
N SER A 56 53.31 15.61 22.17
CA SER A 56 52.37 15.36 21.07
C SER A 56 50.97 15.87 21.42
N GLN A 57 50.25 16.44 20.45
CA GLN A 57 48.88 16.91 20.59
C GLN A 57 47.88 15.80 20.20
N GLU A 58 46.69 15.83 20.80
CA GLU A 58 45.59 14.90 20.52
C GLU A 58 44.30 15.71 20.56
N GLN A 59 43.58 15.75 19.44
CA GLN A 59 42.30 16.46 19.35
C GLN A 59 41.24 15.76 20.22
N ASP A 60 40.23 16.51 20.61
CA ASP A 60 39.07 16.00 21.29
C ASP A 60 38.26 15.04 20.39
N GLY A 61 37.47 14.16 21.02
CA GLY A 61 36.69 13.18 20.30
C GLY A 61 35.72 12.42 21.19
N ILE A 62 34.58 12.05 20.61
CA ILE A 62 33.56 11.25 21.26
C ILE A 62 33.95 9.77 21.15
N LYS A 63 33.81 9.03 22.26
CA LYS A 63 34.00 7.58 22.23
C LYS A 63 32.95 6.93 21.33
N SER A 64 33.38 5.93 20.54
CA SER A 64 32.46 5.11 19.73
C SER A 64 31.29 4.58 20.57
N HIS A 65 30.07 4.79 20.08
CA HIS A 65 28.83 4.37 20.72
C HIS A 65 27.71 4.20 19.67
N THR A 66 26.60 3.59 20.08
CA THR A 66 25.38 3.43 19.27
C THR A 66 24.15 3.87 20.06
N HIS A 67 23.03 4.05 19.37
CA HIS A 67 21.71 4.33 19.95
C HIS A 67 20.73 3.25 19.53
N SER A 68 19.75 2.94 20.38
CA SER A 68 18.55 2.25 19.94
C SER A 68 17.63 3.24 19.24
N ALA A 69 16.91 2.76 18.22
CA ALA A 69 15.94 3.55 17.48
C ALA A 69 14.69 2.72 17.22
N SER A 70 13.54 3.39 17.13
CA SER A 70 12.26 2.78 16.79
C SER A 70 11.50 3.65 15.80
N ALA A 71 10.62 3.03 15.02
CA ALA A 71 9.66 3.72 14.16
C ALA A 71 8.24 3.50 14.72
N SER A 72 7.41 4.53 14.67
CA SER A 72 6.01 4.43 15.05
C SER A 72 5.22 3.63 14.01
N SER A 73 4.24 2.84 14.48
CA SER A 73 3.26 2.23 13.58
C SER A 73 2.49 3.32 12.81
N THR A 74 2.20 3.07 11.54
CA THR A 74 1.45 3.97 10.67
C THR A 74 0.28 3.22 10.05
N ASP A 75 -0.95 3.65 10.35
CA ASP A 75 -2.15 3.17 9.66
C ASP A 75 -2.32 3.93 8.34
N LEU A 76 -2.35 3.19 7.23
CA LEU A 76 -2.54 3.76 5.90
C LEU A 76 -4.01 4.08 5.60
N GLY A 77 -4.95 3.57 6.40
CA GLY A 77 -6.40 3.74 6.27
C GLY A 77 -7.01 3.02 5.06
N THR A 78 -8.34 3.11 4.92
CA THR A 78 -9.10 2.45 3.85
C THR A 78 -8.89 3.14 2.49
N LYS A 79 -8.93 2.37 1.40
CA LYS A 79 -8.89 2.85 0.01
C LYS A 79 -10.04 2.23 -0.77
N THR A 80 -10.70 3.01 -1.61
CA THR A 80 -11.76 2.53 -2.51
C THR A 80 -11.15 2.18 -3.86
N THR A 81 -11.58 1.06 -4.44
CA THR A 81 -11.16 0.65 -5.79
C THR A 81 -11.80 1.55 -6.85
N SER A 82 -11.31 1.47 -8.09
CA SER A 82 -12.03 2.04 -9.23
C SER A 82 -13.40 1.37 -9.43
N SER A 83 -14.32 2.07 -10.09
CA SER A 83 -15.63 1.51 -10.47
C SER A 83 -15.50 0.55 -11.65
N PHE A 84 -16.31 -0.51 -11.66
CA PHE A 84 -16.43 -1.47 -12.76
C PHE A 84 -17.90 -1.75 -13.01
N ASP A 85 -18.35 -1.58 -14.26
CA ASP A 85 -19.74 -1.83 -14.67
C ASP A 85 -19.79 -3.03 -15.64
N TYR A 86 -20.54 -4.07 -15.26
CA TYR A 86 -20.80 -5.20 -16.14
C TYR A 86 -21.74 -4.82 -17.29
N GLY A 87 -22.48 -3.72 -17.22
CA GLY A 87 -23.47 -3.32 -18.22
C GLY A 87 -24.62 -4.32 -18.35
N THR A 88 -25.27 -4.33 -19.52
CA THR A 88 -26.36 -5.27 -19.81
C THR A 88 -25.81 -6.61 -20.32
N LYS A 89 -26.43 -7.71 -19.89
CA LYS A 89 -26.11 -9.09 -20.30
C LYS A 89 -27.40 -9.81 -20.69
N THR A 90 -27.33 -10.62 -21.75
CA THR A 90 -28.49 -11.37 -22.28
C THR A 90 -28.27 -12.87 -22.12
N THR A 91 -29.33 -13.62 -21.84
CA THR A 91 -29.30 -15.08 -21.87
C THR A 91 -29.39 -15.60 -23.30
N SER A 92 -29.12 -16.89 -23.50
CA SER A 92 -29.46 -17.55 -24.77
C SER A 92 -30.98 -17.52 -25.01
N SER A 93 -31.38 -17.51 -26.28
CA SER A 93 -32.79 -17.56 -26.67
C SER A 93 -33.32 -18.99 -26.60
N PHE A 94 -34.54 -19.16 -26.11
CA PHE A 94 -35.28 -20.42 -26.16
C PHE A 94 -36.69 -20.16 -26.68
N ASP A 95 -37.05 -20.82 -27.78
CA ASP A 95 -38.37 -20.73 -28.38
C ASP A 95 -39.17 -22.01 -28.08
N TYR A 96 -40.33 -21.84 -27.46
CA TYR A 96 -41.26 -22.94 -27.19
C TYR A 96 -41.95 -23.46 -28.46
N GLY A 97 -41.89 -22.71 -29.57
CA GLY A 97 -42.60 -22.97 -30.80
C GLY A 97 -44.13 -22.88 -30.64
N THR A 98 -44.86 -23.21 -31.70
CA THR A 98 -46.34 -23.26 -31.67
C THR A 98 -46.81 -24.58 -31.04
N LYS A 99 -47.71 -24.52 -30.05
CA LYS A 99 -48.35 -25.70 -29.46
C LYS A 99 -49.83 -25.77 -29.89
N THR A 100 -50.22 -26.89 -30.50
CA THR A 100 -51.58 -27.14 -31.01
C THR A 100 -52.26 -28.28 -30.25
N THR A 101 -53.58 -28.20 -30.08
CA THR A 101 -54.36 -29.35 -29.59
C THR A 101 -54.47 -30.45 -30.64
N ASN A 102 -54.92 -31.65 -30.26
CA ASN A 102 -55.37 -32.63 -31.24
C ASN A 102 -56.62 -32.11 -31.98
N SER A 103 -56.82 -32.56 -33.22
CA SER A 103 -58.04 -32.25 -33.98
C SER A 103 -59.14 -33.22 -33.56
N ALA A 104 -60.21 -32.69 -33.00
CA ALA A 104 -61.33 -33.46 -32.45
C ALA A 104 -62.65 -32.71 -32.69
N GLY A 105 -63.79 -33.32 -32.30
CA GLY A 105 -65.13 -32.71 -32.46
C GLY A 105 -65.79 -33.01 -33.80
N ASN A 106 -65.28 -33.98 -34.56
CA ASN A 106 -65.95 -34.45 -35.76
C ASN A 106 -67.28 -35.12 -35.37
N HIS A 107 -68.37 -34.64 -35.95
CA HIS A 107 -69.70 -35.17 -35.68
C HIS A 107 -70.56 -35.15 -36.95
N SER A 108 -71.64 -35.92 -36.94
CA SER A 108 -72.61 -36.00 -38.03
C SER A 108 -74.00 -35.70 -37.49
N HIS A 109 -74.86 -35.10 -38.30
CA HIS A 109 -76.26 -34.86 -37.97
C HIS A 109 -77.17 -35.80 -38.77
N ASN A 110 -78.28 -36.21 -38.19
CA ASN A 110 -79.31 -36.97 -38.88
C ASN A 110 -80.34 -36.00 -39.50
N ILE A 111 -80.63 -36.17 -40.79
CA ILE A 111 -81.58 -35.36 -41.55
C ILE A 111 -82.73 -36.25 -42.05
N PRO A 112 -84.00 -35.83 -41.88
CA PRO A 112 -85.14 -36.55 -42.45
C PRO A 112 -85.08 -36.59 -43.99
N VAL A 113 -85.26 -37.76 -44.60
CA VAL A 113 -85.36 -37.87 -46.07
C VAL A 113 -86.82 -37.72 -46.53
N GLY A 114 -87.04 -37.05 -47.67
CA GLY A 114 -88.36 -36.82 -48.26
C GLY A 114 -88.49 -37.42 -49.67
N HIS A 115 -89.73 -37.54 -50.15
CA HIS A 115 -90.04 -37.91 -51.53
C HIS A 115 -89.80 -36.71 -52.48
N THR A 116 -89.35 -36.99 -53.71
CA THR A 116 -88.88 -36.01 -54.71
C THR A 116 -89.81 -34.81 -54.87
N GLY A 117 -89.29 -33.60 -54.65
CA GLY A 117 -89.99 -32.32 -54.85
C GLY A 117 -89.83 -31.31 -53.69
N ALA A 118 -89.46 -31.77 -52.50
CA ALA A 118 -89.07 -30.89 -51.40
C ALA A 118 -87.59 -30.53 -51.52
N GLY A 119 -87.25 -29.23 -51.44
CA GLY A 119 -85.90 -28.67 -51.71
C GLY A 119 -84.75 -29.10 -50.79
N ASN A 120 -84.79 -30.31 -50.23
CA ASN A 120 -83.73 -30.92 -49.43
C ASN A 120 -82.96 -31.93 -50.31
N GLY A 121 -81.65 -31.74 -50.46
CA GLY A 121 -80.80 -32.40 -51.46
C GLY A 121 -80.55 -33.91 -51.31
N VAL A 122 -81.35 -34.64 -50.50
CA VAL A 122 -81.24 -36.10 -50.29
C VAL A 122 -82.61 -36.73 -50.51
N SER A 123 -82.78 -37.49 -51.61
CA SER A 123 -84.06 -38.04 -52.06
C SER A 123 -84.11 -39.57 -52.00
N ALA A 124 -85.21 -40.12 -51.49
CA ALA A 124 -85.51 -41.55 -51.59
C ALA A 124 -86.28 -41.87 -52.87
N GLY A 125 -86.02 -43.04 -53.48
CA GLY A 125 -86.77 -43.51 -54.65
C GLY A 125 -88.27 -43.59 -54.39
N PHE A 126 -89.08 -43.34 -55.43
CA PHE A 126 -90.54 -43.41 -55.33
C PHE A 126 -90.93 -44.84 -54.90
N ASN A 127 -91.70 -44.96 -53.80
CA ASN A 127 -92.11 -46.23 -53.16
C ASN A 127 -91.12 -46.89 -52.15
N ALA A 128 -90.12 -46.16 -51.64
CA ALA A 128 -89.25 -46.60 -50.53
C ALA A 128 -89.71 -46.04 -49.17
N ALA A 129 -89.51 -46.79 -48.07
CA ALA A 129 -89.83 -46.34 -46.72
C ALA A 129 -89.00 -45.09 -46.33
N LEU A 130 -89.65 -44.07 -45.77
CA LEU A 130 -88.99 -42.85 -45.30
C LEU A 130 -88.01 -43.21 -44.17
N GLY A 131 -86.75 -42.81 -44.31
CA GLY A 131 -85.67 -43.06 -43.35
C GLY A 131 -85.03 -41.77 -42.82
N THR A 132 -83.93 -41.92 -42.10
CA THR A 132 -83.03 -40.82 -41.78
C THR A 132 -81.76 -40.94 -42.62
N GLY A 133 -81.37 -39.87 -43.29
CA GLY A 133 -80.07 -39.75 -43.93
C GLY A 133 -79.08 -39.14 -42.94
N THR A 134 -77.89 -39.69 -42.82
CA THR A 134 -76.84 -39.11 -41.95
C THR A 134 -75.89 -38.28 -42.81
N THR A 135 -75.59 -37.06 -42.39
CA THR A 135 -74.54 -36.28 -43.07
C THR A 135 -73.19 -36.97 -42.94
N SER A 136 -72.21 -36.61 -43.76
CA SER A 136 -70.83 -37.01 -43.50
C SER A 136 -70.35 -36.45 -42.15
N SER A 137 -69.41 -37.16 -41.50
CA SER A 137 -68.80 -36.69 -40.25
C SER A 137 -67.84 -35.55 -40.57
N ALA A 138 -68.11 -34.36 -40.02
CA ALA A 138 -67.36 -33.13 -40.28
C ALA A 138 -67.25 -32.24 -39.02
N GLY A 139 -66.47 -31.15 -39.10
CA GLY A 139 -66.34 -30.16 -38.02
C GLY A 139 -65.17 -30.36 -37.05
N GLY A 140 -64.35 -31.39 -37.25
CA GLY A 140 -63.11 -31.56 -36.49
C GLY A 140 -62.14 -30.39 -36.69
N HIS A 141 -61.69 -29.77 -35.61
CA HIS A 141 -60.70 -28.69 -35.67
C HIS A 141 -59.80 -28.70 -34.43
N ALA A 142 -58.71 -27.91 -34.50
CA ALA A 142 -57.75 -27.73 -33.43
C ALA A 142 -57.59 -26.25 -33.09
N HIS A 143 -57.09 -25.98 -31.90
CA HIS A 143 -56.77 -24.64 -31.43
C HIS A 143 -55.29 -24.51 -31.09
N ASN A 144 -54.80 -23.27 -31.12
CA ASN A 144 -53.47 -22.92 -30.63
C ASN A 144 -53.53 -22.65 -29.13
N VAL A 145 -52.48 -23.06 -28.41
CA VAL A 145 -52.33 -22.79 -26.98
C VAL A 145 -51.26 -21.71 -26.79
N TYR A 146 -51.64 -20.58 -26.21
CA TYR A 146 -50.73 -19.47 -25.92
C TYR A 146 -49.91 -19.76 -24.66
N ILE A 147 -48.60 -19.82 -24.82
CA ILE A 147 -47.66 -19.84 -23.69
C ILE A 147 -47.25 -18.39 -23.43
N GLY A 148 -47.67 -17.87 -22.28
CA GLY A 148 -47.58 -16.45 -21.96
C GLY A 148 -46.14 -15.92 -21.86
N ALA A 149 -46.04 -14.59 -21.91
CA ALA A 149 -44.82 -13.90 -21.54
C ALA A 149 -44.40 -14.30 -20.13
N HIS A 150 -43.12 -14.65 -19.97
CA HIS A 150 -42.55 -14.98 -18.68
C HIS A 150 -41.17 -14.33 -18.55
N ASN A 151 -40.73 -14.14 -17.32
CA ASN A 151 -39.41 -13.63 -16.99
C ASN A 151 -38.72 -14.58 -16.02
N HIS A 152 -37.39 -14.45 -15.94
CA HIS A 152 -36.57 -15.15 -14.97
C HIS A 152 -35.84 -14.12 -14.11
N THR A 153 -35.71 -14.45 -12.83
CA THR A 153 -34.86 -13.68 -11.91
C THR A 153 -33.58 -14.47 -11.69
N ILE A 154 -32.43 -13.85 -11.97
CA ILE A 154 -31.12 -14.48 -11.80
C ILE A 154 -30.39 -13.81 -10.63
N GLY A 155 -30.14 -14.57 -9.56
CA GLY A 155 -29.28 -14.11 -8.47
C GLY A 155 -27.81 -14.27 -8.83
N ILE A 156 -27.05 -13.18 -8.90
CA ILE A 156 -25.60 -13.21 -9.19
C ILE A 156 -24.78 -13.43 -7.91
N GLY A 157 -25.12 -12.73 -6.83
CA GLY A 157 -24.45 -12.84 -5.54
C GLY A 157 -23.30 -11.84 -5.32
N ALA A 158 -22.72 -11.90 -4.13
CA ALA A 158 -21.60 -11.04 -3.71
C ALA A 158 -20.25 -11.68 -4.07
N HIS A 159 -19.24 -10.86 -4.29
CA HIS A 159 -17.86 -11.31 -4.45
C HIS A 159 -16.89 -10.32 -3.79
N ALA A 160 -15.68 -10.79 -3.49
CA ALA A 160 -14.60 -9.99 -2.93
C ALA A 160 -13.29 -10.33 -3.64
N HIS A 161 -12.37 -9.36 -3.66
CA HIS A 161 -11.02 -9.53 -4.19
C HIS A 161 -10.00 -9.33 -3.09
N SER A 162 -8.85 -9.98 -3.22
CA SER A 162 -7.66 -9.67 -2.43
C SER A 162 -6.65 -8.92 -3.30
N VAL A 163 -5.91 -7.99 -2.69
CA VAL A 163 -4.84 -7.23 -3.36
C VAL A 163 -3.57 -7.37 -2.54
N ILE A 164 -2.49 -7.80 -3.18
CA ILE A 164 -1.18 -7.93 -2.56
C ILE A 164 -0.43 -6.61 -2.75
N ILE A 165 -0.03 -5.94 -1.65
CA ILE A 165 0.70 -4.67 -1.70
C ILE A 165 2.21 -4.86 -1.88
N GLY A 166 2.79 -5.84 -1.19
CA GLY A 166 4.22 -6.13 -1.22
C GLY A 166 5.05 -5.36 -0.19
N PRO A 167 6.36 -5.69 -0.06
CA PRO A 167 7.27 -5.04 0.88
C PRO A 167 7.69 -3.64 0.38
N HIS A 168 7.99 -2.75 1.32
CA HIS A 168 8.59 -1.44 1.05
C HIS A 168 9.54 -1.04 2.18
N GLY A 169 10.33 0.01 1.99
CA GLY A 169 11.29 0.52 2.97
C GLY A 169 11.36 2.05 2.98
N HIS A 170 12.16 2.59 3.89
CA HIS A 170 12.35 4.03 4.09
C HIS A 170 13.83 4.37 4.23
N THR A 171 14.21 5.56 3.78
CA THR A 171 15.53 6.14 4.08
C THR A 171 15.46 6.86 5.42
N ILE A 172 16.42 6.58 6.30
CA ILE A 172 16.54 7.23 7.61
C ILE A 172 17.78 8.11 7.62
N THR A 173 17.63 9.34 8.08
CA THR A 173 18.73 10.29 8.27
C THR A 173 18.79 10.68 9.75
N VAL A 174 19.98 10.54 10.35
CA VAL A 174 20.26 11.02 11.71
C VAL A 174 21.09 12.29 11.59
N ASN A 175 20.53 13.42 12.05
CA ASN A 175 21.21 14.71 11.98
C ASN A 175 22.31 14.82 13.05
N ALA A 176 23.36 15.58 12.75
CA ALA A 176 24.42 15.87 13.70
C ALA A 176 23.87 16.54 14.97
N THR A 177 24.41 16.17 16.13
CA THR A 177 24.07 16.76 17.43
C THR A 177 25.34 16.90 18.26
N GLY A 178 25.57 18.08 18.82
CA GLY A 178 26.74 18.36 19.65
C GLY A 178 27.16 19.82 19.59
N ASN A 179 28.25 20.14 20.29
CA ASN A 179 28.93 21.42 20.24
C ASN A 179 30.14 21.34 19.29
N GLU A 180 30.86 22.45 19.12
CA GLU A 180 32.10 22.50 18.33
C GLU A 180 33.24 21.68 18.98
N GLU A 181 33.27 21.60 20.32
CA GLU A 181 34.27 20.84 21.09
C GLU A 181 33.61 19.82 22.03
N ASN A 182 34.26 18.69 22.23
CA ASN A 182 33.94 17.71 23.26
C ASN A 182 34.61 18.08 24.59
N THR A 183 33.85 18.71 25.46
CA THR A 183 34.35 19.23 26.74
C THR A 183 33.91 18.40 27.94
N VAL A 184 34.76 18.33 28.96
CA VAL A 184 34.36 18.02 30.35
C VAL A 184 34.17 19.32 31.12
N LYS A 185 33.49 19.28 32.27
CA LYS A 185 33.44 20.44 33.18
C LYS A 185 34.86 20.90 33.49
N ASN A 186 35.16 22.16 33.18
CA ASN A 186 36.49 22.75 33.32
C ASN A 186 36.40 24.20 33.80
N ILE A 187 37.54 24.74 34.26
CA ILE A 187 37.71 26.14 34.64
C ILE A 187 38.96 26.64 33.94
N ALA A 188 38.89 27.82 33.33
CA ALA A 188 40.01 28.41 32.62
C ALA A 188 41.08 28.93 33.60
N PHE A 189 42.34 28.54 33.34
CA PHE A 189 43.53 29.06 34.02
C PHE A 189 44.60 29.35 32.96
N ASN A 190 45.45 30.33 33.24
CA ASN A 190 46.61 30.61 32.40
C ASN A 190 47.72 29.59 32.67
N TYR A 191 48.21 28.92 31.63
CA TYR A 191 49.43 28.12 31.72
C TYR A 191 50.65 29.04 31.64
N ILE A 192 51.43 29.05 32.71
CA ILE A 192 52.69 29.80 32.81
C ILE A 192 53.86 28.86 33.12
N VAL A 193 55.06 29.25 32.70
CA VAL A 193 56.31 28.53 32.94
C VAL A 193 57.35 29.47 33.54
N ARG A 194 58.19 28.97 34.46
CA ARG A 194 59.28 29.73 35.07
C ARG A 194 60.49 29.77 34.13
N LEU A 195 61.11 30.93 33.98
CA LEU A 195 62.20 31.13 33.01
C LEU A 195 63.58 30.64 33.50
N ALA A 196 63.91 30.75 34.80
CA ALA A 196 65.23 30.43 35.36
C ALA A 196 65.20 29.73 36.74
#